data_AF-A0A255E2T9-F1
#
_entry.id   AF-A0A255E2T9-F1
#
_cell.length_a   1.000
_cell.length_b   1.000
_cell.length_c   1.000
_cell.angle_alpha   90.00
_cell.angle_beta   90.00
_cell.angle_gamma   90.00
#
_symmetry.space_group_name_H-M   'P 1'
#
loop_
_entity.id
_entity.type
_entity.pdbx_description
1 polymer ?
#
loop_
_entity_poly.entity_id
_entity_poly.type
_entity_poly.pdbx_seq_one_letter_code
_entity_poly.pdbx_strand_id
1 'polypeptide(L)'
;MSRRTLIGAAAALAGAAVVGPRIAVAAPNATAGSPGQFAANFVFAAGTVADNRRMIRRMNAAPITFGYRLTPVTADSLAAEVREVVGSRRAFRYSGGLELAQGRQADDAFVDSASGRFVVLSITDDAAVVAPADPGSDRNRMLIEAARSIGAQVVLGMPAPIMGKDPAWLPDRSYLPELDAFSKRFLKAYPDTDGYYHHVEMPMRHVDAWHDVRDLYARQNQFANELRPGVLTIIAPYLEDRIAKASAFGPEDAAPGYAKLLETANGTNLIIAPQDGLGTDTTALAVDDLSEHHHTTEEFFAAFAEVDPERIWVTVECMTPGGGTTTSRGVSTLERVRQQLDATAPTTRGAIGFMWRGGAGGEPGMIDIPRICQEAAGFGKLP
;
A
#
# COMPACT_ATOMS: atom_id res chain seq x y z
N MET A 1 -46.82 6.98 -61.31
CA MET A 1 -47.57 6.78 -60.04
C MET A 1 -46.82 5.74 -59.22
N SER A 2 -46.51 5.81 -57.93
CA SER A 2 -46.51 6.86 -56.90
C SER A 2 -45.84 6.25 -55.63
N ARG A 3 -44.96 7.04 -55.00
CA ARG A 3 -44.63 7.19 -53.56
C ARG A 3 -44.81 6.04 -52.53
N ARG A 4 -43.71 5.88 -51.76
CA ARG A 4 -43.57 5.78 -50.27
C ARG A 4 -44.16 4.52 -49.60
N THR A 5 -43.47 3.86 -48.65
CA THR A 5 -43.05 4.43 -47.35
C THR A 5 -41.84 3.69 -46.72
N LEU A 6 -40.89 4.49 -46.25
CA LEU A 6 -39.80 4.23 -45.28
C LEU A 6 -40.34 4.33 -43.85
N ILE A 7 -39.76 3.56 -42.90
CA ILE A 7 -39.47 3.81 -41.45
C ILE A 7 -38.94 2.44 -40.95
N GLY A 8 -37.66 2.22 -40.59
CA GLY A 8 -36.96 2.64 -39.34
C GLY A 8 -37.18 1.57 -38.25
N ALA A 9 -36.22 1.05 -37.46
CA ALA A 9 -34.86 1.49 -37.16
C ALA A 9 -34.05 0.38 -36.42
N ALA A 10 -32.72 0.53 -36.50
CA ALA A 10 -31.69 0.23 -35.49
C ALA A 10 -31.51 -1.22 -34.97
N ALA A 11 -30.62 -1.97 -35.63
CA ALA A 11 -29.95 -3.12 -35.04
C ALA A 11 -28.79 -2.65 -34.13
N ALA A 12 -28.73 -3.23 -32.94
CA ALA A 12 -27.72 -2.99 -31.92
C ALA A 12 -26.31 -3.39 -32.41
N LEU A 13 -25.39 -2.42 -32.42
CA LEU A 13 -23.95 -2.67 -32.43
C LEU A 13 -23.48 -2.66 -30.97
N ALA A 14 -23.47 -3.84 -30.35
CA ALA A 14 -22.69 -4.08 -29.15
C ALA A 14 -21.21 -4.01 -29.54
N GLY A 15 -20.54 -2.93 -29.15
CA GLY A 15 -19.08 -2.82 -29.27
C GLY A 15 -18.42 -3.83 -28.34
N ALA A 16 -17.93 -4.93 -28.91
CA ALA A 16 -16.98 -5.79 -28.23
C ALA A 16 -15.72 -4.94 -27.94
N ALA A 17 -15.49 -4.64 -26.66
CA ALA A 17 -14.22 -4.10 -26.21
C ALA A 17 -13.12 -5.09 -26.61
N VAL A 18 -12.21 -4.64 -27.48
CA VAL A 18 -11.01 -5.38 -27.84
C VAL A 18 -10.12 -5.41 -26.61
N VAL A 19 -10.25 -6.46 -25.81
CA VAL A 19 -9.30 -6.79 -24.74
C VAL A 19 -8.00 -7.17 -25.46
N GLY A 20 -6.97 -6.32 -25.31
CA GLY A 20 -5.63 -6.59 -25.82
C GLY A 20 -5.07 -7.91 -25.27
N PRO A 21 -3.99 -8.44 -25.86
CA PRO A 21 -3.44 -9.73 -25.47
C PRO A 21 -3.10 -9.72 -23.97
N ARG A 22 -3.80 -10.56 -23.20
CA ARG A 22 -3.50 -10.84 -21.79
C ARG A 22 -2.06 -11.34 -21.71
N ILE A 23 -1.14 -10.50 -21.25
CA ILE A 23 0.16 -10.97 -20.79
C ILE A 23 -0.14 -11.87 -19.59
N ALA A 24 0.07 -13.18 -19.75
CA ALA A 24 -0.02 -14.14 -18.66
C ALA A 24 1.14 -13.87 -17.68
N VAL A 25 0.93 -12.91 -16.79
CA VAL A 25 1.78 -12.75 -15.61
C VAL A 25 1.38 -13.88 -14.67
N ALA A 26 2.35 -14.72 -14.31
CA ALA A 26 2.13 -15.87 -13.43
C ALA A 26 1.38 -15.44 -12.15
N ALA A 27 0.45 -16.28 -11.69
CA ALA A 27 -0.20 -16.07 -10.40
C ALA A 27 0.89 -16.00 -9.31
N PRO A 28 0.78 -15.10 -8.32
CA PRO A 28 1.77 -14.98 -7.26
C PRO A 28 1.95 -16.32 -6.54
N ASN A 29 3.18 -16.80 -6.43
CA ASN A 29 3.54 -17.97 -5.62
C ASN A 29 3.44 -17.71 -4.11
N ALA A 30 2.87 -16.58 -3.69
CA ALA A 30 2.55 -16.33 -2.29
C ALA A 30 1.57 -17.42 -1.84
N THR A 31 2.08 -18.43 -1.14
CA THR A 31 1.24 -19.36 -0.39
C THR A 31 0.50 -18.51 0.61
N ALA A 32 -0.74 -18.17 0.26
CA ALA A 32 -1.67 -17.54 1.16
C ALA A 32 -1.68 -18.32 2.48
N GLY A 33 -1.92 -17.61 3.59
CA GLY A 33 -2.36 -18.28 4.81
C GLY A 33 -3.57 -19.19 4.50
N SER A 34 -3.93 -20.08 5.43
CA SER A 34 -5.15 -20.87 5.21
C SER A 34 -6.33 -19.92 4.97
N PRO A 35 -7.30 -20.26 4.10
CA PRO A 35 -8.50 -19.45 3.91
C PRO A 35 -9.10 -19.04 5.26
N GLY A 36 -9.43 -17.76 5.42
CA GLY A 36 -9.89 -17.19 6.69
C GLY A 36 -8.79 -16.84 7.69
N GLN A 37 -7.52 -16.76 7.27
CA GLN A 37 -6.42 -16.31 8.13
C GLN A 37 -5.62 -15.16 7.50
N PHE A 38 -5.08 -14.28 8.36
CA PHE A 38 -4.17 -13.23 7.96
C PHE A 38 -2.82 -13.80 7.52
N ALA A 39 -2.44 -13.50 6.28
CA ALA A 39 -1.09 -13.76 5.80
C ALA A 39 -0.11 -12.65 6.23
N ALA A 40 -0.63 -11.43 6.40
CA ALA A 40 0.17 -10.28 6.77
C ALA A 40 -0.61 -9.27 7.59
N ASN A 41 0.10 -8.37 8.25
CA ASN A 41 -0.50 -7.21 8.91
C ASN A 41 0.34 -5.97 8.71
N PHE A 42 -0.32 -4.82 8.63
CA PHE A 42 0.34 -3.54 8.70
C PHE A 42 0.91 -3.28 10.10
N VAL A 43 2.17 -2.85 10.15
CA VAL A 43 2.90 -2.59 11.39
C VAL A 43 3.68 -1.28 11.32
N PHE A 44 3.88 -0.67 12.50
CA PHE A 44 4.98 0.26 12.71
C PHE A 44 6.20 -0.51 13.22
N ALA A 45 7.28 -0.49 12.43
CA ALA A 45 8.53 -1.10 12.84
C ALA A 45 9.08 -0.45 14.12
N ALA A 46 9.57 -1.28 15.04
CA ALA A 46 10.25 -0.84 16.25
C ALA A 46 11.71 -0.45 15.95
N GLY A 47 12.33 0.32 16.86
CA GLY A 47 13.74 0.74 16.73
C GLY A 47 14.77 -0.34 17.07
N THR A 48 14.34 -1.54 17.48
CA THR A 48 15.25 -2.64 17.82
C THR A 48 14.84 -3.96 17.16
N VAL A 49 15.82 -4.79 16.82
CA VAL A 49 15.60 -6.15 16.31
C VAL A 49 14.81 -7.01 17.31
N ALA A 50 15.10 -6.88 18.61
CA ALA A 50 14.45 -7.68 19.65
C ALA A 50 12.95 -7.36 19.79
N ASP A 51 12.57 -6.08 19.72
CA ASP A 51 11.17 -5.67 19.75
C ASP A 51 10.41 -6.12 18.51
N ASN A 52 10.99 -5.91 17.32
CA ASN A 52 10.40 -6.39 16.08
C ASN A 52 10.21 -7.91 16.09
N ARG A 53 11.19 -8.68 16.59
CA ARG A 53 11.09 -10.14 16.69
C ARG A 53 9.95 -10.58 17.62
N ARG A 54 9.79 -9.91 18.77
CA ARG A 54 8.67 -10.16 19.68
C ARG A 54 7.33 -9.85 19.01
N MET A 55 7.26 -8.73 18.29
CA MET A 55 6.07 -8.31 17.54
C MET A 55 5.68 -9.37 16.50
N ILE A 56 6.60 -9.77 15.62
CA ILE A 56 6.32 -10.73 14.54
C ILE A 56 5.87 -12.09 15.10
N ARG A 57 6.55 -12.60 16.14
CA ARG A 57 6.16 -13.86 16.80
C ARG A 57 4.76 -13.79 17.41
N ARG A 58 4.41 -12.68 18.04
CA ARG A 58 3.08 -12.50 18.63
C ARG A 58 2.01 -12.39 17.54
N MET A 59 2.32 -11.69 16.46
CA MET A 59 1.42 -11.47 15.34
C MET A 59 1.12 -12.74 14.55
N ASN A 60 2.09 -13.66 14.47
CA ASN A 60 2.01 -14.88 13.66
C ASN A 60 1.63 -14.60 12.18
N ALA A 61 2.11 -13.48 11.65
CA ALA A 61 1.93 -13.10 10.26
C ALA A 61 3.16 -12.34 9.74
N ALA A 62 3.24 -12.08 8.44
CA ALA A 62 4.27 -11.22 7.88
C ALA A 62 3.98 -9.73 8.16
N PRO A 63 4.97 -8.92 8.59
CA PRO A 63 4.82 -7.48 8.67
C PRO A 63 4.83 -6.81 7.29
N ILE A 64 3.90 -5.89 7.09
CA ILE A 64 3.89 -4.88 6.01
C ILE A 64 4.11 -3.51 6.64
N THR A 65 5.05 -2.72 6.13
CA THR A 65 5.25 -1.33 6.60
C THR A 65 4.63 -0.31 5.67
N PHE A 66 4.31 0.86 6.23
CA PHE A 66 4.04 2.04 5.45
C PHE A 66 5.31 2.66 4.89
N GLY A 67 5.17 3.33 3.75
CA GLY A 67 6.25 4.07 3.12
C GLY A 67 6.55 5.37 3.85
N TYR A 68 7.82 5.70 4.02
CA TYR A 68 8.21 7.02 4.51
C TYR A 68 8.16 8.06 3.38
N ARG A 69 7.89 9.30 3.78
CA ARG A 69 7.76 10.44 2.86
C ARG A 69 9.12 11.01 2.48
N LEU A 70 9.27 11.36 1.21
CA LEU A 70 10.31 12.23 0.68
C LEU A 70 9.72 13.64 0.56
N THR A 71 10.35 14.63 1.18
CA THR A 71 9.84 16.01 1.25
C THR A 71 10.87 16.99 0.71
N PRO A 72 10.54 17.86 -0.27
CA PRO A 72 11.41 18.95 -0.67
C PRO A 72 11.67 19.88 0.53
N VAL A 73 12.94 20.28 0.74
CA VAL A 73 13.31 21.18 1.82
C VAL A 73 14.24 22.29 1.33
N THR A 74 14.20 23.44 2.00
CA THR A 74 15.17 24.51 1.74
C THR A 74 16.50 24.18 2.41
N ALA A 75 17.62 24.58 1.80
CA ALA A 75 18.95 24.41 2.37
C ALA A 75 19.05 25.02 3.79
N ASP A 76 18.33 26.12 4.03
CA ASP A 76 18.29 26.79 5.32
C ASP A 76 17.63 25.99 6.44
N SER A 77 16.80 25.01 6.10
CA SER A 77 16.17 24.10 7.08
C SER A 77 17.07 22.94 7.52
N LEU A 78 18.27 22.83 6.94
CA LEU A 78 19.26 21.81 7.26
C LEU A 78 20.31 22.37 8.24
N ALA A 79 20.87 21.48 9.06
CA ALA A 79 22.06 21.76 9.87
C ALA A 79 23.21 22.26 8.97
N ALA A 80 24.07 23.14 9.48
CA ALA A 80 25.09 23.82 8.69
C ALA A 80 26.07 22.83 8.03
N GLU A 81 26.47 21.79 8.77
CA GLU A 81 27.36 20.73 8.33
C GLU A 81 26.73 19.90 7.20
N VAL A 82 25.44 19.59 7.33
CA VAL A 82 24.69 18.87 6.29
C VAL A 82 24.54 19.73 5.05
N ARG A 83 24.28 21.02 5.23
CA ARG A 83 24.13 22.01 4.15
C ARG A 83 25.41 22.15 3.34
N GLU A 84 26.57 22.17 3.99
CA GLU A 84 27.87 22.23 3.33
C GLU A 84 28.05 21.05 2.36
N VAL A 85 27.70 19.84 2.80
CA VAL A 85 27.76 18.63 1.97
C VAL A 85 26.72 18.66 0.85
N VAL A 86 25.49 19.07 1.13
CA VAL A 86 24.45 19.24 0.09
C VAL A 86 24.91 20.24 -0.98
N GLY A 87 25.56 21.32 -0.58
CA GLY A 87 26.08 22.35 -1.49
C GLY A 87 24.96 23.08 -2.23
N SER A 88 25.11 23.25 -3.55
CA SER A 88 24.15 23.93 -4.42
C SER A 88 22.98 23.03 -4.89
N ARG A 89 22.98 21.75 -4.50
CA ARG A 89 21.97 20.79 -4.93
C ARG A 89 20.63 21.08 -4.26
N ARG A 90 19.54 20.72 -4.94
CA ARG A 90 18.21 20.65 -4.34
C ARG A 90 18.21 19.59 -3.24
N ALA A 91 17.60 19.92 -2.11
CA ALA A 91 17.59 19.05 -0.96
C ALA A 91 16.20 18.45 -0.71
N PHE A 92 16.19 17.18 -0.35
CA PHE A 92 15.00 16.47 0.08
C PHE A 92 15.26 15.81 1.43
N ARG A 93 14.27 15.84 2.33
CA ARG A 93 14.31 15.10 3.59
C ARG A 93 13.52 13.81 3.44
N TYR A 94 14.15 12.68 3.75
CA TYR A 94 13.46 11.42 3.95
C TYR A 94 13.06 11.30 5.42
N SER A 95 11.80 10.96 5.68
CA SER A 95 11.26 10.88 7.04
C SER A 95 11.59 9.56 7.76
N GLY A 96 12.08 8.55 7.05
CA GLY A 96 12.66 7.34 7.63
C GLY A 96 14.15 7.48 7.87
N GLY A 97 14.73 6.66 8.74
CA GLY A 97 16.19 6.55 8.87
C GLY A 97 16.81 5.67 7.79
N LEU A 98 18.06 5.96 7.44
CA LEU A 98 18.88 5.19 6.50
C LEU A 98 20.31 5.07 7.06
N GLU A 99 20.65 3.89 7.58
CA GLU A 99 22.03 3.60 8.02
C GLU A 99 22.92 3.13 6.86
N LEU A 100 22.33 2.78 5.71
CA LEU A 100 22.99 2.30 4.49
C LEU A 100 24.04 1.19 4.71
N ALA A 101 23.62 0.02 5.18
CA ALA A 101 24.49 -1.17 5.11
C ALA A 101 24.76 -1.66 3.68
N GLN A 102 23.80 -1.43 2.79
CA GLN A 102 23.80 -1.91 1.42
C GLN A 102 23.42 -0.75 0.49
N GLY A 103 23.80 -0.84 -0.78
CA GLY A 103 23.46 0.19 -1.78
C GLY A 103 24.20 1.52 -1.62
N ARG A 104 25.20 1.60 -0.73
CA ARG A 104 26.06 2.78 -0.57
C ARG A 104 26.87 3.02 -1.85
N GLN A 105 26.97 4.28 -2.26
CA GLN A 105 27.77 4.77 -3.37
C GLN A 105 28.93 5.63 -2.86
N ALA A 106 29.92 5.87 -3.72
CA ALA A 106 31.18 6.52 -3.35
C ALA A 106 30.99 7.98 -2.90
N ASP A 107 29.95 8.64 -3.41
CA ASP A 107 29.57 10.02 -3.16
C ASP A 107 28.59 10.18 -1.98
N ASP A 108 28.16 9.08 -1.36
CA ASP A 108 27.35 9.14 -0.15
C ASP A 108 28.21 9.56 1.06
N ALA A 109 27.73 10.58 1.77
CA ALA A 109 28.42 11.15 2.91
C ALA A 109 27.62 10.97 4.20
N PHE A 110 28.31 10.61 5.28
CA PHE A 110 27.76 10.68 6.64
C PHE A 110 28.24 11.96 7.30
N VAL A 111 27.31 12.67 7.93
CA VAL A 111 27.56 13.97 8.55
C VAL A 111 27.06 13.93 9.98
N ASP A 112 27.96 14.11 10.93
CA ASP A 112 27.61 14.29 12.34
C ASP A 112 27.34 15.79 12.57
N SER A 113 26.23 16.09 13.24
CA SER A 113 25.85 17.46 13.61
C SER A 113 25.32 17.48 15.05
N ALA A 114 25.12 18.67 15.60
CA ALA A 114 24.55 18.82 16.94
C ALA A 114 23.14 18.19 17.09
N SER A 115 22.41 18.02 15.99
CA SER A 115 21.06 17.44 15.98
C SER A 115 21.02 15.94 15.68
N GLY A 116 22.18 15.29 15.53
CA GLY A 116 22.30 13.86 15.24
C GLY A 116 23.15 13.57 14.00
N ARG A 117 23.23 12.29 13.66
CA ARG A 117 23.94 11.80 12.48
C ARG A 117 23.00 11.71 11.29
N PHE A 118 23.46 12.20 10.15
CA PHE A 118 22.72 12.16 8.89
C PHE A 118 23.52 11.44 7.81
N VAL A 119 22.80 10.88 6.84
CA VAL A 119 23.36 10.49 5.56
C VAL A 119 22.85 11.42 4.47
N VAL A 120 23.75 11.86 3.59
CA VAL A 120 23.47 12.65 2.40
C VAL A 120 23.72 11.79 1.17
N LEU A 121 22.67 11.49 0.43
CA LEU A 121 22.68 10.65 -0.77
C LEU A 121 22.53 11.51 -2.00
N SER A 122 23.47 11.47 -2.94
CA SER A 122 23.19 12.03 -4.26
C SER A 122 22.22 11.11 -4.99
N ILE A 123 21.13 11.68 -5.49
CA ILE A 123 20.13 10.93 -6.28
C ILE A 123 20.19 11.32 -7.75
N THR A 124 20.62 12.54 -8.04
CA THR A 124 20.98 13.07 -9.37
C THR A 124 22.18 14.01 -9.19
N ASP A 125 22.70 14.56 -10.30
CA ASP A 125 23.79 15.55 -10.25
C ASP A 125 23.37 16.84 -9.52
N ASP A 126 22.08 17.16 -9.53
CA ASP A 126 21.50 18.40 -9.00
C ASP A 126 20.63 18.21 -7.75
N ALA A 127 20.46 16.97 -7.25
CA ALA A 127 19.62 16.69 -6.09
C ALA A 127 20.23 15.69 -5.10
N ALA A 128 19.98 15.95 -3.81
CA ALA A 128 20.41 15.11 -2.70
C ALA A 128 19.27 14.82 -1.71
N VAL A 129 19.30 13.61 -1.14
CA VAL A 129 18.40 13.19 -0.06
C VAL A 129 19.17 13.16 1.24
N VAL A 130 18.60 13.78 2.27
CA VAL A 130 19.08 13.78 3.65
C VAL A 130 18.16 12.88 4.48
N ALA A 131 18.75 11.91 5.17
CA ALA A 131 18.03 11.02 6.08
C ALA A 131 18.76 10.91 7.43
N PRO A 132 18.05 10.75 8.55
CA PRO A 132 18.65 10.34 9.82
C PRO A 132 19.44 9.03 9.64
N ALA A 133 20.59 8.94 10.30
CA ALA A 133 21.49 7.79 10.24
C ALA A 133 22.04 7.41 11.62
N ASP A 134 21.42 7.89 12.70
CA ASP A 134 21.71 7.47 14.06
C ASP A 134 21.42 5.97 14.24
N PRO A 135 22.17 5.25 15.09
CA PRO A 135 21.88 3.84 15.38
C PRO A 135 20.43 3.61 15.81
N GLY A 136 19.74 2.69 15.14
CA GLY A 136 18.33 2.37 15.38
C GLY A 136 17.33 3.28 14.68
N SER A 137 17.80 4.27 13.90
CA SER A 137 16.94 5.13 13.07
C SER A 137 16.39 4.38 11.85
N ASP A 138 17.14 3.42 11.31
CA ASP A 138 16.74 2.58 10.18
C ASP A 138 15.84 1.42 10.64
N ARG A 139 14.58 1.75 10.90
CA ARG A 139 13.58 0.80 11.39
C ARG A 139 13.23 -0.29 10.37
N ASN A 140 13.33 0.01 9.07
CA ASN A 140 13.13 -0.98 8.01
C ASN A 140 14.17 -2.10 8.11
N ARG A 141 15.44 -1.74 8.28
CA ARG A 141 16.51 -2.71 8.49
C ARG A 141 16.32 -3.52 9.77
N MET A 142 15.98 -2.87 10.88
CA MET A 142 15.72 -3.57 12.15
C MET A 142 14.58 -4.59 12.03
N LEU A 143 13.54 -4.27 11.26
CA LEU A 143 12.44 -5.17 10.97
C LEU A 143 12.86 -6.34 10.07
N ILE A 144 13.59 -6.08 8.98
CA ILE A 144 14.10 -7.12 8.08
C ILE A 144 14.97 -8.11 8.86
N GLU A 145 15.93 -7.62 9.66
CA GLU A 145 16.80 -8.49 10.44
C GLU A 145 16.01 -9.35 11.44
N ALA A 146 15.00 -8.75 12.10
CA ALA A 146 14.12 -9.47 13.00
C ALA A 146 13.33 -10.58 12.29
N ALA A 147 12.71 -10.28 11.15
CA ALA A 147 11.93 -11.22 10.35
C ALA A 147 12.81 -12.40 9.88
N ARG A 148 13.98 -12.10 9.31
CA ARG A 148 14.95 -13.11 8.85
C ARG A 148 15.41 -14.02 9.98
N SER A 149 15.67 -13.48 11.17
CA SER A 149 16.14 -14.26 12.32
C SER A 149 15.16 -15.33 12.80
N ILE A 150 13.90 -15.29 12.34
CA ILE A 150 12.86 -16.28 12.66
C ILE A 150 12.21 -16.88 11.40
N GLY A 151 12.76 -16.63 10.21
CA GLY A 151 12.26 -17.16 8.95
C GLY A 151 10.89 -16.61 8.53
N ALA A 152 10.53 -15.41 8.99
CA ALA A 152 9.32 -14.70 8.56
C ALA A 152 9.61 -13.79 7.35
N GLN A 153 8.58 -13.57 6.54
CA GLN A 153 8.65 -12.62 5.42
C GLN A 153 8.43 -11.18 5.87
N VAL A 154 8.87 -10.21 5.07
CA VAL A 154 8.67 -8.78 5.29
C VAL A 154 8.36 -8.06 3.98
N VAL A 155 7.39 -7.15 4.01
CA VAL A 155 7.04 -6.28 2.88
C VAL A 155 7.25 -4.84 3.31
N LEU A 156 8.07 -4.10 2.57
CA LEU A 156 8.40 -2.71 2.91
C LEU A 156 7.56 -1.71 2.12
N GLY A 157 7.06 -0.68 2.79
CA GLY A 157 6.44 0.45 2.12
C GLY A 157 7.43 1.22 1.25
N MET A 158 7.07 1.43 -0.02
CA MET A 158 7.84 2.24 -0.97
C MET A 158 7.87 3.70 -0.54
N PRO A 159 8.97 4.44 -0.80
CA PRO A 159 9.00 5.88 -0.63
C PRO A 159 7.82 6.55 -1.32
N ALA A 160 7.23 7.54 -0.67
CA ALA A 160 6.08 8.26 -1.18
C ALA A 160 6.34 9.77 -1.20
N PRO A 161 5.72 10.52 -2.14
CA PRO A 161 5.74 11.96 -2.07
C PRO A 161 4.87 12.45 -0.91
N ILE A 162 5.08 13.68 -0.45
CA ILE A 162 4.07 14.43 0.31
C ILE A 162 2.80 14.64 -0.53
N MET A 163 1.71 15.00 0.16
CA MET A 163 0.49 15.43 -0.52
C MET A 163 0.71 16.78 -1.20
N GLY A 164 0.07 16.96 -2.35
CA GLY A 164 0.06 18.20 -3.12
C GLY A 164 -0.70 19.30 -2.39
N LYS A 165 -0.70 20.50 -2.99
CA LYS A 165 -1.49 21.63 -2.51
C LYS A 165 -2.77 21.85 -3.30
N ASP A 166 -2.80 21.37 -4.55
CA ASP A 166 -3.93 21.53 -5.45
C ASP A 166 -4.03 20.33 -6.42
N PRO A 167 -5.00 19.41 -6.22
CA PRO A 167 -5.81 19.27 -5.01
C PRO A 167 -5.01 18.63 -3.86
N ALA A 168 -5.31 19.03 -2.62
CA ALA A 168 -4.54 18.62 -1.44
C ALA A 168 -4.59 17.11 -1.10
N TRP A 169 -5.46 16.35 -1.76
CA TRP A 169 -5.63 14.91 -1.59
C TRP A 169 -4.90 14.05 -2.64
N LEU A 170 -4.16 14.66 -3.57
CA LEU A 170 -3.33 13.95 -4.55
C LEU A 170 -1.85 14.08 -4.19
N PRO A 171 -0.97 13.17 -4.65
CA PRO A 171 0.47 13.30 -4.41
C PRO A 171 1.03 14.58 -5.05
N ASP A 172 2.04 15.19 -4.41
CA ASP A 172 2.78 16.29 -5.00
C ASP A 172 3.63 15.78 -6.17
N ARG A 173 3.35 16.32 -7.35
CA ARG A 173 3.94 15.90 -8.62
C ARG A 173 5.21 16.68 -8.99
N SER A 174 5.54 17.73 -8.24
CA SER A 174 6.59 18.68 -8.63
C SER A 174 8.02 18.13 -8.58
N TYR A 175 8.22 16.93 -8.01
CA TYR A 175 9.53 16.28 -7.86
C TYR A 175 9.48 14.76 -8.06
N LEU A 176 8.57 14.27 -8.93
CA LEU A 176 8.50 12.84 -9.25
C LEU A 176 9.81 12.25 -9.81
N PRO A 177 10.59 12.95 -10.66
CA PRO A 177 11.88 12.42 -11.12
C PRO A 177 12.87 12.14 -9.97
N GLU A 178 12.91 13.00 -8.96
CA GLU A 178 13.77 12.85 -7.78
C GLU A 178 13.26 11.74 -6.87
N LEU A 179 11.94 11.60 -6.73
CA LEU A 179 11.33 10.47 -6.04
C LEU A 179 11.64 9.14 -6.75
N ASP A 180 11.62 9.10 -8.09
CA ASP A 180 11.96 7.91 -8.87
C ASP A 180 13.43 7.54 -8.67
N ALA A 181 14.34 8.52 -8.73
CA ALA A 181 15.76 8.33 -8.47
C ALA A 181 16.01 7.82 -7.05
N PHE A 182 15.36 8.42 -6.05
CA PHE A 182 15.44 7.96 -4.67
C PHE A 182 14.83 6.57 -4.47
N SER A 183 13.71 6.25 -5.12
CA SER A 183 13.08 4.91 -5.06
C SER A 183 14.05 3.84 -5.55
N LYS A 184 14.80 4.09 -6.63
CA LYS A 184 15.86 3.18 -7.10
C LYS A 184 16.99 3.01 -6.09
N ARG A 185 17.39 4.08 -5.38
CA ARG A 185 18.37 4.00 -4.28
C ARG A 185 17.82 3.19 -3.10
N PHE A 186 16.56 3.42 -2.73
CA PHE A 186 15.87 2.71 -1.65
C PHE A 186 15.81 1.20 -1.91
N LEU A 187 15.39 0.79 -3.12
CA LEU A 187 15.34 -0.62 -3.51
C LEU A 187 16.71 -1.31 -3.37
N LYS A 188 17.80 -0.62 -3.77
CA LYS A 188 19.19 -1.12 -3.62
C LYS A 188 19.68 -1.15 -2.18
N ALA A 189 19.10 -0.34 -1.28
CA ALA A 189 19.42 -0.34 0.14
C ALA A 189 18.73 -1.51 0.89
N TYR A 190 17.63 -2.04 0.33
CA TYR A 190 16.86 -3.15 0.91
C TYR A 190 16.62 -4.31 -0.08
N PRO A 191 17.67 -4.92 -0.66
CA PRO A 191 17.53 -6.09 -1.55
C PRO A 191 16.97 -7.32 -0.83
N ASP A 192 17.04 -7.36 0.49
CA ASP A 192 16.71 -8.50 1.35
C ASP A 192 15.24 -8.53 1.84
N THR A 193 14.40 -7.58 1.44
CA THR A 193 12.94 -7.63 1.72
C THR A 193 12.26 -8.69 0.84
N ASP A 194 11.07 -9.20 1.18
CA ASP A 194 10.34 -10.16 0.34
C ASP A 194 9.44 -9.47 -0.70
N GLY A 195 8.96 -8.27 -0.37
CA GLY A 195 8.16 -7.47 -1.29
C GLY A 195 8.08 -6.00 -0.94
N TYR A 196 7.26 -5.28 -1.70
CA TYR A 196 7.04 -3.85 -1.54
C TYR A 196 5.55 -3.48 -1.47
N TYR A 197 5.19 -2.51 -0.64
CA TYR A 197 3.84 -1.97 -0.53
C TYR A 197 3.78 -0.54 -1.09
N HIS A 198 2.80 -0.24 -1.94
CA HIS A 198 2.60 1.11 -2.42
C HIS A 198 1.77 1.94 -1.45
N HIS A 199 2.39 2.96 -0.86
CA HIS A 199 1.83 3.68 0.28
C HIS A 199 0.83 4.80 -0.08
N VAL A 200 0.85 5.32 -1.31
CA VAL A 200 -0.01 6.46 -1.68
C VAL A 200 -1.44 5.99 -1.87
N GLU A 201 -2.28 6.13 -0.86
CA GLU A 201 -3.66 5.65 -0.92
C GLU A 201 -4.48 6.30 -2.05
N MET A 202 -5.36 5.49 -2.64
CA MET A 202 -6.34 5.93 -3.63
C MET A 202 -7.62 5.09 -3.52
N PRO A 203 -8.78 5.60 -3.94
CA PRO A 203 -10.00 4.81 -4.00
C PRO A 203 -9.87 3.77 -5.10
N MET A 204 -10.63 2.68 -5.00
CA MET A 204 -10.81 1.70 -6.07
C MET A 204 -11.64 2.30 -7.21
N ARG A 205 -11.09 3.28 -7.94
CA ARG A 205 -11.78 3.95 -9.05
C ARG A 205 -10.88 4.16 -10.26
N HIS A 206 -11.49 4.12 -11.43
CA HIS A 206 -10.80 4.26 -12.71
C HIS A 206 -10.70 5.70 -13.22
N VAL A 207 -11.21 6.70 -12.46
CA VAL A 207 -11.26 8.10 -12.91
C VAL A 207 -9.87 8.72 -13.10
N ASP A 208 -9.77 9.69 -14.02
CA ASP A 208 -8.50 10.26 -14.47
C ASP A 208 -7.77 11.07 -13.40
N ALA A 209 -8.49 11.61 -12.41
CA ALA A 209 -7.88 12.32 -11.28
C ALA A 209 -6.84 11.47 -10.52
N TRP A 210 -6.95 10.14 -10.58
CA TRP A 210 -6.02 9.21 -9.92
C TRP A 210 -4.97 8.61 -10.87
N HIS A 211 -4.87 9.11 -12.10
CA HIS A 211 -3.89 8.65 -13.08
C HIS A 211 -2.47 8.71 -12.52
N ASP A 212 -2.12 9.80 -11.84
CA ASP A 212 -0.76 10.01 -11.34
C ASP A 212 -0.35 9.05 -10.23
N VAL A 213 -1.33 8.59 -9.44
CA VAL A 213 -1.09 7.56 -8.43
C VAL A 213 -0.83 6.20 -9.10
N ARG A 214 -1.62 5.84 -10.12
CA ARG A 214 -1.41 4.61 -10.90
C ARG A 214 -0.08 4.64 -11.65
N ASP A 215 0.28 5.78 -12.22
CA ASP A 215 1.57 6.02 -12.86
C ASP A 215 2.74 5.85 -11.89
N LEU A 216 2.61 6.37 -10.66
CA LEU A 216 3.59 6.18 -9.61
C LEU A 216 3.75 4.69 -9.26
N TYR A 217 2.64 3.96 -9.10
CA TYR A 217 2.68 2.51 -8.86
C TYR A 217 3.39 1.77 -9.99
N ALA A 218 3.01 2.07 -11.24
CA ALA A 218 3.59 1.46 -12.42
C ALA A 218 5.11 1.69 -12.47
N ARG A 219 5.59 2.93 -12.29
CA ARG A 219 7.04 3.23 -12.28
C ARG A 219 7.76 2.51 -11.14
N GLN A 220 7.19 2.51 -9.93
CA GLN A 220 7.78 1.81 -8.79
C GLN A 220 7.84 0.29 -8.99
N ASN A 221 6.79 -0.31 -9.55
CA ASN A 221 6.77 -1.72 -9.93
C ASN A 221 7.82 -2.04 -11.00
N GLN A 222 7.97 -1.18 -12.01
CA GLN A 222 9.02 -1.33 -13.01
C GLN A 222 10.41 -1.35 -12.36
N PHE A 223 10.72 -0.38 -11.48
CA PHE A 223 12.02 -0.33 -10.80
C PHE A 223 12.25 -1.55 -9.90
N ALA A 224 11.22 -2.00 -9.20
CA ALA A 224 11.28 -3.20 -8.35
C ALA A 224 11.56 -4.46 -9.20
N ASN A 225 10.88 -4.60 -10.34
CA ASN A 225 11.06 -5.71 -11.27
C ASN A 225 12.43 -5.69 -11.98
N GLU A 226 12.94 -4.51 -12.33
CA GLU A 226 14.30 -4.34 -12.88
C GLU A 226 15.38 -4.82 -11.90
N LEU A 227 15.19 -4.61 -10.60
CA LEU A 227 16.11 -5.08 -9.57
C LEU A 227 15.90 -6.57 -9.23
N ARG A 228 14.65 -7.00 -9.10
CA ARG A 228 14.27 -8.37 -8.77
C ARG A 228 13.02 -8.78 -9.56
N PRO A 229 13.20 -9.47 -10.71
CA PRO A 229 12.08 -9.88 -11.54
C PRO A 229 11.04 -10.70 -10.77
N GLY A 230 9.76 -10.38 -10.94
CA GLY A 230 8.67 -11.08 -10.26
C GLY A 230 8.61 -10.85 -8.76
N VAL A 231 9.24 -9.81 -8.22
CA VAL A 231 9.09 -9.45 -6.80
C VAL A 231 7.63 -9.21 -6.44
N LEU A 232 7.22 -9.59 -5.22
CA LEU A 232 5.90 -9.30 -4.67
C LEU A 232 5.71 -7.78 -4.50
N THR A 233 4.59 -7.27 -5.00
CA THR A 233 4.14 -5.91 -4.70
C THR A 233 2.67 -5.91 -4.28
N ILE A 234 2.29 -4.96 -3.42
CA ILE A 234 0.94 -4.88 -2.84
C ILE A 234 0.41 -3.45 -2.98
N ILE A 235 -0.83 -3.32 -3.45
CA ILE A 235 -1.60 -2.08 -3.43
C ILE A 235 -2.88 -2.32 -2.62
N ALA A 236 -3.18 -1.44 -1.65
CA ALA A 236 -4.39 -1.54 -0.82
C ALA A 236 -5.29 -0.30 -0.99
N PRO A 237 -6.05 -0.21 -2.10
CA PRO A 237 -6.95 0.91 -2.34
C PRO A 237 -8.17 0.86 -1.41
N TYR A 238 -8.83 1.98 -1.16
CA TYR A 238 -10.02 2.02 -0.30
C TYR A 238 -11.33 2.01 -1.09
N LEU A 239 -12.41 1.60 -0.42
CA LEU A 239 -13.79 1.69 -0.90
C LEU A 239 -14.48 2.90 -0.25
N GLU A 240 -15.42 3.54 -0.96
CA GLU A 240 -16.27 4.61 -0.44
C GLU A 240 -17.66 4.45 -1.02
N ASP A 241 -18.61 4.06 -0.17
CA ASP A 241 -19.97 3.72 -0.56
C ASP A 241 -21.04 4.40 0.32
N ARG A 242 -20.63 5.28 1.24
CA ARG A 242 -21.56 6.00 2.11
C ARG A 242 -22.53 6.85 1.28
N ILE A 243 -23.83 6.69 1.52
CA ILE A 243 -24.91 7.44 0.84
C ILE A 243 -24.71 8.95 0.98
N ALA A 244 -24.20 9.41 2.12
CA ALA A 244 -23.97 10.83 2.39
C ALA A 244 -22.77 11.43 1.64
N LYS A 245 -21.95 10.63 0.95
CA LYS A 245 -20.72 11.09 0.29
C LYS A 245 -20.93 11.22 -1.22
N ALA A 246 -20.73 12.43 -1.74
CA ALA A 246 -20.75 12.69 -3.18
C ALA A 246 -19.67 11.92 -3.96
N SER A 247 -18.63 11.43 -3.27
CA SER A 247 -17.56 10.62 -3.84
C SER A 247 -17.88 9.12 -3.89
N ALA A 248 -19.02 8.69 -3.35
CA ALA A 248 -19.41 7.28 -3.30
C ALA A 248 -19.48 6.67 -4.71
N PHE A 249 -19.21 5.37 -4.79
CA PHE A 249 -19.17 4.63 -6.04
C PHE A 249 -19.49 3.14 -5.83
N GLY A 250 -20.22 2.54 -6.77
CA GLY A 250 -20.63 1.13 -6.69
C GLY A 250 -19.63 0.14 -7.32
N PRO A 251 -19.92 -1.16 -7.21
CA PRO A 251 -19.11 -2.23 -7.80
C PRO A 251 -18.82 -2.07 -9.30
N GLU A 252 -19.77 -1.52 -10.06
CA GLU A 252 -19.64 -1.25 -11.50
C GLU A 252 -18.58 -0.20 -11.84
N ASP A 253 -18.33 0.75 -10.93
CA ASP A 253 -17.27 1.75 -11.03
C ASP A 253 -15.93 1.21 -10.55
N ALA A 254 -15.99 0.32 -9.54
CA ALA A 254 -14.85 -0.24 -8.85
C ALA A 254 -14.14 -1.34 -9.66
N ALA A 255 -14.88 -2.20 -10.35
CA ALA A 255 -14.31 -3.29 -11.15
C ALA A 255 -13.38 -2.79 -12.29
N PRO A 256 -13.74 -1.75 -13.07
CA PRO A 256 -12.80 -1.11 -13.99
C PRO A 256 -11.59 -0.46 -13.28
N GLY A 257 -11.79 0.04 -12.06
CA GLY A 257 -10.71 0.55 -11.22
C GLY A 257 -9.69 -0.53 -10.86
N TYR A 258 -10.18 -1.70 -10.47
CA TYR A 258 -9.39 -2.89 -10.19
C TYR A 258 -8.60 -3.34 -11.43
N ALA A 259 -9.25 -3.40 -12.59
CA ALA A 259 -8.58 -3.72 -13.87
C ALA A 259 -7.41 -2.76 -14.17
N LYS A 260 -7.61 -1.43 -13.99
CA LYS A 260 -6.53 -0.45 -14.19
C LYS A 260 -5.38 -0.60 -13.20
N LEU A 261 -5.63 -1.03 -11.96
CA LEU A 261 -4.57 -1.29 -11.00
C LEU A 261 -3.73 -2.51 -11.39
N LEU A 262 -4.36 -3.57 -11.92
CA LEU A 262 -3.64 -4.76 -12.40
C LEU A 262 -2.66 -4.43 -13.53
N GLU A 263 -2.97 -3.45 -14.38
CA GLU A 263 -2.08 -2.97 -15.45
C GLU A 263 -0.77 -2.35 -14.92
N THR A 264 -0.75 -1.91 -13.65
CA THR A 264 0.45 -1.32 -13.04
C THR A 264 1.52 -2.34 -12.67
N ALA A 265 1.26 -3.65 -12.82
CA ALA A 265 2.14 -4.72 -12.34
C ALA A 265 3.56 -4.68 -12.91
N ASN A 266 3.75 -4.26 -14.18
CA ASN A 266 5.08 -4.12 -14.80
C ASN A 266 6.05 -5.30 -14.53
N GLY A 267 5.54 -6.53 -14.59
CA GLY A 267 6.30 -7.77 -14.39
C GLY A 267 6.46 -8.23 -12.94
N THR A 268 6.02 -7.43 -11.96
CA THR A 268 5.94 -7.83 -10.55
C THR A 268 4.81 -8.83 -10.29
N ASN A 269 4.93 -9.57 -9.19
CA ASN A 269 3.85 -10.39 -8.65
C ASN A 269 2.90 -9.49 -7.84
N LEU A 270 2.08 -8.72 -8.54
CA LEU A 270 1.19 -7.73 -7.94
C LEU A 270 -0.03 -8.39 -7.26
N ILE A 271 -0.26 -8.01 -6.01
CA ILE A 271 -1.50 -8.26 -5.26
C ILE A 271 -2.25 -6.94 -5.11
N ILE A 272 -3.56 -6.95 -5.33
CA ILE A 272 -4.44 -5.86 -4.93
C ILE A 272 -5.26 -6.33 -3.74
N ALA A 273 -5.17 -5.60 -2.63
CA ALA A 273 -5.83 -5.93 -1.37
C ALA A 273 -6.73 -4.78 -0.92
N PRO A 274 -7.91 -4.57 -1.54
CA PRO A 274 -8.78 -3.46 -1.20
C PRO A 274 -9.12 -3.47 0.28
N GLN A 275 -9.10 -2.28 0.89
CA GLN A 275 -9.58 -2.08 2.25
C GLN A 275 -11.08 -2.36 2.24
N ASP A 276 -11.51 -3.22 3.16
CA ASP A 276 -12.89 -3.68 3.19
C ASP A 276 -13.89 -2.56 3.51
N GLY A 277 -13.42 -1.50 4.19
CA GLY A 277 -14.16 -0.29 4.53
C GLY A 277 -14.94 -0.38 5.84
N LEU A 278 -14.84 -1.51 6.55
CA LEU A 278 -15.68 -1.75 7.73
C LEU A 278 -15.17 -1.02 8.97
N GLY A 279 -13.86 -0.80 9.06
CA GLY A 279 -13.23 -0.09 10.19
C GLY A 279 -13.35 1.43 10.08
N THR A 280 -13.47 1.96 8.85
CA THR A 280 -13.68 3.38 8.57
C THR A 280 -15.14 3.74 8.24
N ASP A 281 -16.02 2.73 8.27
CA ASP A 281 -17.44 2.85 7.95
C ASP A 281 -17.66 3.47 6.56
N THR A 282 -16.90 3.01 5.59
CA THR A 282 -17.07 3.39 4.18
C THR A 282 -17.88 2.37 3.39
N THR A 283 -18.15 1.21 3.99
CA THR A 283 -18.96 0.10 3.45
C THR A 283 -19.67 -0.65 4.58
N ALA A 284 -20.46 -1.66 4.21
CA ALA A 284 -21.16 -2.57 5.12
C ALA A 284 -21.13 -4.02 4.62
N LEU A 285 -21.28 -4.99 5.53
CA LEU A 285 -21.49 -6.40 5.17
C LEU A 285 -22.98 -6.67 4.91
N ALA A 286 -23.30 -7.78 4.25
CA ALA A 286 -24.70 -8.20 4.05
C ALA A 286 -25.45 -8.50 5.37
N VAL A 287 -24.71 -8.79 6.44
CA VAL A 287 -25.27 -9.00 7.79
C VAL A 287 -25.56 -7.69 8.54
N ASP A 288 -25.10 -6.55 8.01
CA ASP A 288 -25.28 -5.24 8.62
C ASP A 288 -26.57 -4.57 8.14
N ASP A 289 -26.95 -3.49 8.81
CA ASP A 289 -27.96 -2.55 8.30
C ASP A 289 -27.33 -1.66 7.22
N LEU A 290 -27.87 -1.72 6.01
CA LEU A 290 -27.42 -0.95 4.84
C LEU A 290 -28.01 0.45 4.77
N SER A 291 -28.74 0.93 5.79
CA SER A 291 -29.41 2.24 5.76
C SER A 291 -28.49 3.44 5.47
N GLU A 292 -27.17 3.30 5.64
CA GLU A 292 -26.16 4.34 5.38
C GLU A 292 -25.27 4.08 4.14
N HIS A 293 -25.43 2.93 3.47
CA HIS A 293 -24.57 2.45 2.38
C HIS A 293 -25.40 1.98 1.17
N HIS A 294 -24.86 2.08 -0.04
CA HIS A 294 -25.59 1.65 -1.24
C HIS A 294 -25.46 0.15 -1.52
N HIS A 295 -24.31 -0.42 -1.17
CA HIS A 295 -23.83 -1.74 -1.53
C HIS A 295 -23.12 -2.41 -0.35
N THR A 296 -22.91 -3.71 -0.49
CA THR A 296 -22.19 -4.54 0.46
C THR A 296 -20.74 -4.75 0.03
N THR A 297 -19.84 -4.98 0.99
CA THR A 297 -18.47 -5.42 0.72
C THR A 297 -18.45 -6.67 -0.14
N GLU A 298 -19.34 -7.63 0.10
CA GLU A 298 -19.49 -8.85 -0.68
C GLU A 298 -19.74 -8.56 -2.17
N GLU A 299 -20.59 -7.59 -2.50
CA GLU A 299 -20.86 -7.18 -3.88
C GLU A 299 -19.63 -6.57 -4.57
N PHE A 300 -18.86 -5.73 -3.87
CA PHE A 300 -17.60 -5.20 -4.42
C PHE A 300 -16.60 -6.34 -4.72
N PHE A 301 -16.40 -7.24 -3.76
CA PHE A 301 -15.44 -8.33 -3.91
C PHE A 301 -15.86 -9.38 -4.95
N ALA A 302 -17.16 -9.62 -5.12
CA ALA A 302 -17.68 -10.42 -6.23
C ALA A 302 -17.33 -9.78 -7.59
N ALA A 303 -17.53 -8.47 -7.73
CA ALA A 303 -17.19 -7.75 -8.95
C ALA A 303 -15.67 -7.78 -9.25
N PHE A 304 -14.80 -7.75 -8.23
CA PHE A 304 -13.36 -7.91 -8.43
C PHE A 304 -12.98 -9.32 -8.88
N ALA A 305 -13.59 -10.36 -8.27
CA ALA A 305 -13.32 -11.74 -8.63
C ALA A 305 -13.75 -12.09 -10.07
N GLU A 306 -14.75 -11.40 -10.63
CA GLU A 306 -15.12 -11.53 -12.05
C GLU A 306 -14.03 -10.99 -13.00
N VAL A 307 -13.26 -9.99 -12.57
CA VAL A 307 -12.18 -9.38 -13.37
C VAL A 307 -10.91 -10.23 -13.31
N ASP A 308 -10.41 -10.51 -12.11
CA ASP A 308 -9.22 -11.35 -11.88
C ASP A 308 -9.25 -11.97 -10.47
N PRO A 309 -9.65 -13.25 -10.35
CA PRO A 309 -9.75 -13.93 -9.07
C PRO A 309 -8.38 -14.38 -8.52
N GLU A 310 -7.29 -14.30 -9.29
CA GLU A 310 -5.98 -14.81 -8.85
C GLU A 310 -5.19 -13.82 -8.00
N ARG A 311 -5.51 -12.52 -8.09
CA ARG A 311 -4.73 -11.44 -7.47
C ARG A 311 -5.50 -10.59 -6.47
N ILE A 312 -6.78 -10.88 -6.27
CA ILE A 312 -7.62 -10.17 -5.33
C ILE A 312 -7.45 -10.74 -3.93
N TRP A 313 -7.09 -9.86 -3.00
CA TRP A 313 -6.96 -10.09 -1.57
C TRP A 313 -7.85 -9.09 -0.84
N VAL A 314 -8.06 -9.26 0.47
CA VAL A 314 -8.75 -8.25 1.30
C VAL A 314 -7.77 -7.62 2.29
N THR A 315 -7.90 -6.32 2.52
CA THR A 315 -7.35 -5.67 3.71
C THR A 315 -8.48 -5.49 4.72
N VAL A 316 -8.46 -6.27 5.80
CA VAL A 316 -9.47 -6.24 6.86
C VAL A 316 -9.13 -5.14 7.86
N GLU A 317 -9.97 -4.11 7.92
CA GLU A 317 -9.81 -3.02 8.86
C GLU A 317 -10.29 -3.45 10.26
N CYS A 318 -9.33 -3.70 11.13
CA CYS A 318 -9.49 -4.11 12.52
C CYS A 318 -9.21 -2.92 13.46
N MET A 319 -9.89 -1.80 13.22
CA MET A 319 -9.71 -0.56 13.97
C MET A 319 -10.94 -0.21 14.79
N THR A 320 -10.74 0.53 15.88
CA THR A 320 -11.83 1.33 16.45
C THR A 320 -12.07 2.50 15.50
N PRO A 321 -13.29 2.76 15.01
CA PRO A 321 -13.53 3.84 14.05
C PRO A 321 -13.07 5.18 14.61
N GLY A 322 -12.07 5.78 13.97
CA GLY A 322 -11.53 7.09 14.30
C GLY A 322 -11.65 8.01 13.11
N GLY A 323 -12.79 8.71 12.98
CA GLY A 323 -12.92 9.80 12.01
C GLY A 323 -14.30 10.00 11.38
N GLY A 324 -15.08 10.93 11.93
CA GLY A 324 -16.15 11.64 11.21
C GLY A 324 -17.58 11.39 11.69
N THR A 325 -17.94 10.17 12.08
CA THR A 325 -19.22 9.83 12.70
C THR A 325 -18.94 8.94 13.92
N THR A 326 -19.13 9.48 15.12
CA THR A 326 -18.67 8.88 16.38
C THR A 326 -19.64 7.87 17.00
N THR A 327 -20.57 7.27 16.26
CA THR A 327 -21.72 6.63 16.93
C THR A 327 -22.19 5.24 16.47
N SER A 328 -21.68 4.63 15.39
CA SER A 328 -22.26 3.34 14.95
C SER A 328 -21.44 2.09 15.33
N ARG A 329 -20.10 2.14 15.34
CA ARG A 329 -19.28 0.92 15.49
C ARG A 329 -18.30 1.01 16.65
N GLY A 330 -18.42 0.07 17.60
CA GLY A 330 -17.50 -0.09 18.72
C GLY A 330 -16.13 -0.65 18.28
N VAL A 331 -15.26 -0.93 19.24
CA VAL A 331 -13.97 -1.61 18.99
C VAL A 331 -14.20 -2.91 18.22
N SER A 332 -13.40 -3.16 17.17
CA SER A 332 -13.45 -4.43 16.43
C SER A 332 -13.32 -5.63 17.38
N THR A 333 -14.22 -6.60 17.26
CA THR A 333 -14.18 -7.85 18.03
C THR A 333 -13.64 -8.98 17.16
N LEU A 334 -13.22 -10.08 17.79
CA LEU A 334 -12.82 -11.28 17.05
C LEU A 334 -13.96 -11.82 16.16
N GLU A 335 -15.19 -11.77 16.67
CA GLU A 335 -16.38 -12.17 15.91
C GLU A 335 -16.57 -11.28 14.67
N ARG A 336 -16.39 -9.97 14.82
CA ARG A 336 -16.51 -9.04 13.69
C ARG A 336 -15.44 -9.30 12.63
N VAL A 337 -14.20 -9.54 13.05
CA VAL A 337 -13.12 -9.91 12.13
C VAL A 337 -13.45 -11.21 11.37
N ARG A 338 -14.03 -12.21 12.05
CA ARG A 338 -14.46 -13.45 11.40
C ARG A 338 -15.55 -13.21 10.38
N GLN A 339 -16.54 -12.37 10.68
CA GLN A 339 -17.57 -11.98 9.70
C GLN A 339 -16.95 -11.34 8.45
N GLN A 340 -15.98 -10.44 8.61
CA GLN A 340 -15.27 -9.81 7.48
C GLN A 340 -14.50 -10.84 6.64
N LEU A 341 -13.80 -11.77 7.31
CA LEU A 341 -13.05 -12.84 6.65
C LEU A 341 -14.00 -13.82 5.92
N ASP A 342 -15.09 -14.25 6.56
CA ASP A 342 -16.07 -15.18 5.99
C ASP A 342 -16.78 -14.55 4.77
N ALA A 343 -17.10 -13.26 4.83
CA ALA A 343 -17.76 -12.52 3.75
C ALA A 343 -16.89 -12.43 2.48
N THR A 344 -15.56 -12.33 2.63
CA THR A 344 -14.62 -12.14 1.51
C THR A 344 -13.86 -13.41 1.12
N ALA A 345 -13.84 -14.45 1.94
CA ALA A 345 -13.16 -15.72 1.66
C ALA A 345 -13.58 -16.40 0.34
N PRO A 346 -14.85 -16.35 -0.12
CA PRO A 346 -15.24 -17.00 -1.37
C PRO A 346 -14.62 -16.36 -2.62
N THR A 347 -14.20 -15.10 -2.54
CA THR A 347 -13.78 -14.29 -3.69
C THR A 347 -12.31 -13.86 -3.62
N THR A 348 -11.65 -14.06 -2.48
CA THR A 348 -10.26 -13.60 -2.26
C THR A 348 -9.28 -14.77 -2.11
N ARG A 349 -8.01 -14.49 -2.40
CA ARG A 349 -6.91 -15.46 -2.22
C ARG A 349 -6.25 -15.36 -0.85
N GLY A 350 -6.45 -14.28 -0.12
CA GLY A 350 -5.90 -14.10 1.22
C GLY A 350 -6.30 -12.78 1.85
N ALA A 351 -5.95 -12.63 3.14
CA ALA A 351 -6.27 -11.47 3.95
C ALA A 351 -5.03 -10.80 4.54
N ILE A 352 -5.06 -9.48 4.58
CA ILE A 352 -4.11 -8.60 5.27
C ILE A 352 -4.87 -7.87 6.39
N GLY A 353 -4.31 -7.80 7.59
CA GLY A 353 -4.93 -7.05 8.68
C GLY A 353 -4.42 -5.61 8.78
N PHE A 354 -5.33 -4.66 8.97
CA PHE A 354 -5.04 -3.25 9.22
C PHE A 354 -5.65 -2.78 10.55
N MET A 355 -4.90 -2.50 11.62
CA MET A 355 -3.45 -2.64 11.77
C MET A 355 -3.07 -3.28 13.10
N TRP A 356 -1.86 -3.87 13.16
CA TRP A 356 -1.42 -4.68 14.29
C TRP A 356 -1.42 -3.93 15.62
N ARG A 357 -0.85 -2.73 15.64
CA ARG A 357 -0.91 -1.77 16.77
C ARG A 357 -1.43 -0.46 16.21
N GLY A 358 -2.32 0.23 16.92
CA GLY A 358 -2.69 1.59 16.52
C GLY A 358 -1.50 2.55 16.54
N GLY A 359 -1.75 3.76 16.06
CA GLY A 359 -0.75 4.81 15.93
C GLY A 359 -0.16 5.24 17.28
N ALA A 360 0.75 6.21 17.21
CA ALA A 360 1.33 6.83 18.40
C ALA A 360 0.29 7.51 19.31
N GLY A 361 -0.97 7.65 18.85
CA GLY A 361 -2.12 8.11 19.62
C GLY A 361 -2.69 7.08 20.60
N GLY A 362 -2.21 5.83 20.57
CA GLY A 362 -2.71 4.77 21.44
C GLY A 362 -4.05 4.20 21.00
N GLU A 363 -4.41 4.33 19.71
CA GLU A 363 -5.61 3.71 19.18
C GLU A 363 -5.54 2.17 19.36
N PRO A 364 -6.66 1.51 19.70
CA PRO A 364 -6.68 0.05 19.76
C PRO A 364 -6.34 -0.54 18.39
N GLY A 365 -5.41 -1.47 18.37
CA GLY A 365 -5.06 -2.25 17.17
C GLY A 365 -5.51 -3.69 17.31
N MET A 366 -5.23 -4.50 16.28
CA MET A 366 -5.50 -5.94 16.32
C MET A 366 -4.93 -6.61 17.56
N ILE A 367 -3.75 -6.18 18.02
CA ILE A 367 -3.08 -6.72 19.21
C ILE A 367 -3.94 -6.74 20.48
N ASP A 368 -4.97 -5.88 20.53
CA ASP A 368 -5.88 -5.71 21.66
C ASP A 368 -7.13 -6.60 21.53
N ILE A 369 -7.36 -7.20 20.36
CA ILE A 369 -8.46 -8.16 20.12
C ILE A 369 -8.07 -9.51 20.73
N PRO A 370 -8.80 -10.02 21.75
CA PRO A 370 -8.47 -11.28 22.39
C PRO A 370 -8.45 -12.43 21.38
N ARG A 371 -7.37 -13.21 21.39
CA ARG A 371 -7.14 -14.40 20.53
C ARG A 371 -7.00 -14.13 19.03
N ILE A 372 -6.86 -12.88 18.58
CA ILE A 372 -6.69 -12.57 17.15
C ILE A 372 -5.54 -13.33 16.47
N CYS A 373 -4.48 -13.64 17.23
CA CYS A 373 -3.32 -14.37 16.72
C CYS A 373 -3.66 -15.80 16.24
N GLN A 374 -4.81 -16.34 16.65
CA GLN A 374 -5.31 -17.64 16.18
C GLN A 374 -5.84 -17.57 14.74
N GLU A 375 -6.18 -16.37 14.27
CA GLU A 375 -6.65 -16.10 12.90
C GLU A 375 -5.51 -15.64 11.98
N ALA A 376 -4.26 -15.93 12.34
CA ALA A 376 -3.08 -15.55 11.56
C ALA A 376 -2.22 -16.77 11.26
N ALA A 377 -1.77 -16.89 10.02
CA ALA A 377 -0.90 -17.99 9.57
C ALA A 377 0.35 -17.55 8.81
N GLY A 378 0.48 -16.25 8.52
CA GLY A 378 1.57 -15.74 7.70
C GLY A 378 1.40 -16.06 6.21
N PHE A 379 2.13 -15.36 5.35
CA PHE A 379 2.48 -15.92 4.05
C PHE A 379 3.34 -17.14 4.36
N GLY A 380 2.89 -18.34 4.01
CA GLY A 380 3.78 -19.50 4.06
C GLY A 380 5.11 -19.20 3.35
N LYS A 381 6.17 -19.99 3.62
CA LYS A 381 7.46 -19.81 2.95
C LYS A 381 7.25 -19.81 1.42
N LEU A 382 7.54 -18.69 0.76
CA LEU A 382 7.68 -18.64 -0.70
C LEU A 382 8.73 -19.70 -1.10
N PRO A 383 8.47 -20.50 -2.16
CA PRO A 383 9.40 -21.53 -2.62
C PRO A 383 10.77 -20.96 -3.03
#